data_AF-A0A2V4VVZ6-F1
#
_entry.id   AF-A0A2V4VVZ6-F1
#
_cell.length_a   1.000
_cell.length_b   1.000
_cell.length_c   1.000
_cell.angle_alpha   90.00
_cell.angle_beta   90.00
_cell.angle_gamma   90.00
#
_symmetry.space_group_name_H-M   'P 1'
#
loop_
_entity.id
_entity.type
_entity.pdbx_description
1 polymer ?
#
loop_
_entity_poly.entity_id
_entity_poly.type
_entity_poly.pdbx_seq_one_letter_code
_entity_poly.pdbx_strand_id
1 'polypeptide(L)'
;MPTPFDTLFNTFFSMIEKDLDFFSYSNVSNDEAMVIARSRARDYLLEAATKIKLTTSSDIDFNVDVNNETMCDDLTMTEINLLASLMKEKYFERDFSLLKAFQIQFSPKDLQVFSPANERKTFMDMFESIKRDNAVLMDNYSSRDRSTGKLKTIDYQAYQFE
;
A
#
# COMPACT_ATOMS: atom_id res chain seq x y z
N MET A 1 -1.04 -1.39 -22.66
CA MET A 1 0.22 -2.15 -22.50
C MET A 1 0.30 -2.60 -21.05
N PRO A 2 0.85 -3.78 -20.71
CA PRO A 2 0.96 -4.19 -19.32
C PRO A 2 1.76 -3.16 -18.52
N THR A 3 1.29 -2.80 -17.34
CA THR A 3 1.93 -1.75 -16.52
C THR A 3 3.17 -2.32 -15.82
N PRO A 4 4.36 -1.74 -16.00
CA PRO A 4 5.58 -2.23 -15.33
C PRO A 4 5.57 -1.90 -13.84
N PHE A 5 6.21 -2.74 -13.03
CA PHE A 5 6.34 -2.52 -11.59
C PHE A 5 7.06 -1.21 -11.27
N ASP A 6 8.01 -0.79 -12.09
CA ASP A 6 8.73 0.47 -11.89
C ASP A 6 7.78 1.68 -11.78
N THR A 7 6.66 1.71 -12.52
CA THR A 7 5.67 2.79 -12.41
C THR A 7 5.01 2.81 -11.03
N LEU A 8 4.68 1.63 -10.49
CA LEU A 8 4.11 1.47 -9.16
C LEU A 8 5.14 1.82 -8.08
N PHE A 9 6.38 1.34 -8.24
CA PHE A 9 7.48 1.61 -7.32
C PHE A 9 7.79 3.09 -7.23
N ASN A 10 7.90 3.79 -8.36
CA ASN A 10 8.15 5.24 -8.38
C ASN A 10 7.02 6.00 -7.67
N THR A 11 5.77 5.59 -7.90
CA THR A 11 4.61 6.19 -7.23
C THR A 11 4.69 5.95 -5.71
N PHE A 12 4.94 4.72 -5.29
CA PHE A 12 5.12 4.38 -3.87
C PHE A 12 6.30 5.13 -3.23
N PHE A 13 7.46 5.16 -3.88
CA PHE A 13 8.66 5.85 -3.39
C PHE A 13 8.41 7.34 -3.22
N SER A 14 7.65 7.98 -4.12
CA SER A 14 7.26 9.39 -3.97
C SER A 14 6.42 9.63 -2.70
N MET A 15 5.62 8.65 -2.27
CA MET A 15 4.81 8.77 -1.05
C MET A 15 5.62 8.66 0.25
N ILE A 16 6.81 8.06 0.18
CA ILE A 16 7.71 7.85 1.33
C ILE A 16 9.06 8.54 1.15
N GLU A 17 9.19 9.47 0.18
CA GLU A 17 10.47 10.09 -0.20
C GLU A 17 11.23 10.75 0.95
N LYS A 18 10.51 11.14 2.01
CA LYS A 18 11.06 11.79 3.20
C LYS A 18 11.65 10.80 4.21
N ASP A 19 11.37 9.52 4.07
CA ASP A 19 11.95 8.47 4.89
C ASP A 19 13.30 8.02 4.31
N LEU A 20 14.37 8.67 4.75
CA LEU A 20 15.73 8.38 4.33
C LEU A 20 16.19 6.98 4.77
N ASP A 21 15.65 6.45 5.86
CA ASP A 21 16.07 5.15 6.41
C ASP A 21 15.58 3.98 5.54
N PHE A 22 14.55 4.20 4.73
CA PHE A 22 14.12 3.23 3.74
C PHE A 22 15.08 3.13 2.54
N PHE A 23 15.68 4.26 2.15
CA PHE A 23 16.53 4.37 0.96
C PHE A 23 18.04 4.31 1.25
N SER A 24 18.44 4.36 2.52
CA SER A 24 19.84 4.34 2.94
C SER A 24 20.10 3.24 3.96
N TYR A 25 21.20 2.50 3.79
CA TYR A 25 21.64 1.49 4.75
C TYR A 25 23.12 1.71 5.07
N SER A 26 23.48 1.64 6.34
CA SER A 26 24.81 2.06 6.85
C SER A 26 26.01 1.34 6.22
N ASN A 27 25.81 0.19 5.58
CA ASN A 27 26.88 -0.71 5.11
C ASN A 27 26.84 -1.01 3.61
N VAL A 28 25.98 -0.35 2.83
CA VAL A 28 25.85 -0.63 1.38
C VAL A 28 25.92 0.65 0.57
N SER A 29 26.32 0.53 -0.69
CA SER A 29 26.30 1.65 -1.63
C SER A 29 24.86 2.10 -1.94
N ASN A 30 24.70 3.32 -2.47
CA ASN A 30 23.37 3.82 -2.87
C ASN A 30 22.69 2.92 -3.92
N ASP A 31 23.46 2.33 -4.82
CA ASP A 31 22.94 1.43 -5.85
C ASP A 31 22.42 0.12 -5.23
N GLU A 32 23.18 -0.47 -4.31
CA GLU A 32 22.76 -1.66 -3.56
C GLU A 32 21.56 -1.37 -2.64
N ALA A 33 21.53 -0.19 -2.01
CA ALA A 33 20.40 0.26 -1.21
C ALA A 33 19.11 0.35 -2.04
N MET A 34 19.21 0.89 -3.26
CA MET A 34 18.09 0.96 -4.19
C MET A 34 17.61 -0.43 -4.64
N VAL A 35 18.53 -1.38 -4.86
CA VAL A 35 18.17 -2.78 -5.15
C VAL A 35 17.39 -3.40 -3.99
N ILE A 36 17.82 -3.16 -2.75
CA ILE A 36 17.11 -3.64 -1.54
C ILE A 36 15.73 -2.98 -1.44
N ALA A 37 15.64 -1.67 -1.65
CA ALA A 37 14.39 -0.92 -1.61
C ALA A 37 13.38 -1.45 -2.65
N ARG A 38 13.83 -1.70 -3.88
CA ARG A 38 13.02 -2.31 -4.95
C ARG A 38 12.57 -3.72 -4.61
N SER A 39 13.46 -4.54 -4.05
CA SER A 39 13.12 -5.90 -3.59
C SER A 39 12.01 -5.86 -2.53
N ARG A 40 12.12 -4.97 -1.52
CA ARG A 40 11.08 -4.78 -0.51
C ARG A 40 9.77 -4.26 -1.10
N ALA A 41 9.85 -3.31 -2.05
CA ALA A 41 8.69 -2.76 -2.74
C ALA A 41 7.95 -3.81 -3.55
N ARG A 42 8.66 -4.76 -4.16
CA ARG A 42 8.04 -5.91 -4.83
C ARG A 42 7.19 -6.71 -3.85
N ASP A 43 7.70 -7.04 -2.66
CA ASP A 43 6.92 -7.79 -1.68
C ASP A 43 5.67 -7.01 -1.24
N TYR A 44 5.81 -5.70 -1.01
CA TYR A 44 4.66 -4.84 -0.69
C TYR A 44 3.61 -4.85 -1.81
N LEU A 45 4.05 -4.83 -3.08
CA LEU A 45 3.16 -4.87 -4.22
C LEU A 45 2.39 -6.20 -4.30
N LEU A 46 3.08 -7.34 -4.09
CA LEU A 46 2.43 -8.66 -4.09
C LEU A 46 1.36 -8.76 -3.01
N GLU A 47 1.66 -8.28 -1.80
CA GLU A 47 0.72 -8.25 -0.69
C GLU A 47 -0.46 -7.29 -0.95
N ALA A 48 -0.19 -6.11 -1.51
CA ALA A 48 -1.20 -5.12 -1.88
C ALA A 48 -2.14 -5.66 -2.97
N ALA A 49 -1.60 -6.27 -4.02
CA ALA A 49 -2.34 -6.91 -5.10
C ALA A 49 -3.22 -8.05 -4.59
N THR A 50 -2.70 -8.87 -3.68
CA THR A 50 -3.48 -9.93 -3.02
C THR A 50 -4.61 -9.35 -2.19
N LYS A 51 -4.34 -8.30 -1.41
CA LYS A 51 -5.33 -7.65 -0.57
C LYS A 51 -6.48 -7.07 -1.40
N ILE A 52 -6.19 -6.31 -2.45
CA ILE A 52 -7.25 -5.71 -3.27
C ILE A 52 -8.11 -6.77 -3.96
N LYS A 53 -7.50 -7.86 -4.44
CA LYS A 53 -8.20 -9.00 -5.06
C LYS A 53 -9.15 -9.71 -4.09
N LEU A 54 -8.78 -9.83 -2.82
CA LEU A 54 -9.63 -10.46 -1.80
C LEU A 54 -10.76 -9.55 -1.31
N THR A 55 -10.57 -8.24 -1.36
CA THR A 55 -11.49 -7.29 -0.71
C THR A 55 -12.44 -6.60 -1.70
N THR A 56 -12.07 -6.54 -2.98
CA THR A 56 -12.76 -5.73 -3.98
C THR A 56 -13.28 -6.59 -5.13
N SER A 57 -14.57 -6.50 -5.44
CA SER A 57 -15.13 -7.00 -6.70
C SER A 57 -14.84 -6.00 -7.81
N SER A 58 -13.69 -6.14 -8.46
CA SER A 58 -13.23 -5.29 -9.57
C SER A 58 -13.43 -5.99 -10.91
N ASP A 59 -13.60 -5.20 -11.97
CA ASP A 59 -13.72 -5.68 -13.35
C ASP A 59 -12.38 -6.16 -13.92
N ILE A 60 -11.26 -5.74 -13.30
CA ILE A 60 -9.90 -6.23 -13.57
C ILE A 60 -9.40 -7.11 -12.44
N ASP A 61 -8.60 -8.11 -12.81
CA ASP A 61 -7.93 -8.98 -11.85
C ASP A 61 -6.53 -8.40 -11.62
N PHE A 62 -6.23 -7.99 -10.38
CA PHE A 62 -4.94 -7.36 -10.01
C PHE A 62 -3.78 -8.38 -10.00
N ASN A 63 -3.72 -9.27 -10.98
CA ASN A 63 -2.69 -10.28 -11.13
C ASN A 63 -1.37 -9.66 -11.57
N VAL A 64 -0.31 -10.28 -11.09
CA VAL A 64 1.08 -9.85 -11.23
C VAL A 64 1.86 -10.93 -11.98
N ASP A 65 2.58 -10.52 -13.02
CA ASP A 65 3.58 -11.36 -13.67
C ASP A 65 4.95 -11.10 -13.00
N VAL A 66 5.26 -11.99 -12.07
CA VAL A 66 6.48 -11.94 -11.27
C VAL A 66 7.74 -12.14 -12.12
N ASN A 67 7.65 -12.81 -13.27
CA ASN A 67 8.80 -13.10 -14.13
C ASN A 67 9.13 -11.90 -15.03
N ASN A 68 8.10 -11.23 -15.55
CA ASN A 68 8.26 -10.07 -16.42
C ASN A 68 8.25 -8.72 -15.66
N GLU A 69 8.05 -8.74 -14.34
CA GLU A 69 7.94 -7.56 -13.48
C GLU A 69 6.88 -6.56 -13.96
N THR A 70 5.74 -7.09 -14.36
CA THR A 70 4.60 -6.34 -14.90
C THR A 70 3.29 -6.79 -14.27
N MET A 71 2.30 -5.90 -14.29
CA MET A 71 0.92 -6.25 -14.06
C MET A 71 0.38 -6.98 -15.29
N CYS A 72 -0.45 -8.00 -15.09
CA CYS A 72 -1.07 -8.73 -16.20
C CYS A 72 -2.01 -7.82 -17.01
N ASP A 73 -2.71 -6.92 -16.31
CA ASP A 73 -3.59 -5.93 -16.91
C ASP A 73 -2.93 -4.54 -17.00
N ASP A 74 -3.44 -3.72 -17.92
CA ASP A 74 -3.05 -2.31 -18.06
C ASP A 74 -3.78 -1.48 -17.01
N LEU A 75 -3.06 -0.88 -16.07
CA LEU A 75 -3.63 -0.12 -14.97
C LEU A 75 -3.86 1.35 -15.32
N THR A 76 -4.97 1.89 -14.84
CA THR A 76 -5.21 3.34 -14.85
C THR A 76 -4.40 4.05 -13.76
N MET A 77 -4.21 5.37 -13.89
CA MET A 77 -3.53 6.16 -12.86
C MET A 77 -4.22 6.05 -11.48
N THR A 78 -5.55 5.91 -11.46
CA THR A 78 -6.31 5.70 -10.23
C THR A 78 -5.94 4.37 -9.57
N GLU A 79 -5.85 3.31 -10.36
CA GLU A 79 -5.46 1.97 -9.90
C GLU A 79 -4.00 1.93 -9.42
N ILE A 80 -3.10 2.62 -10.13
CA ILE A 80 -1.69 2.77 -9.73
C ILE A 80 -1.59 3.47 -8.36
N ASN A 81 -2.30 4.58 -8.18
CA ASN A 81 -2.34 5.30 -6.90
C ASN A 81 -2.95 4.45 -5.77
N LEU A 82 -4.02 3.70 -6.06
CA LEU A 82 -4.65 2.80 -5.10
C LEU A 82 -3.68 1.71 -4.64
N LEU A 83 -3.02 1.03 -5.58
CA LEU A 83 -2.01 0.02 -5.26
C LEU A 83 -0.84 0.61 -4.49
N ALA A 84 -0.31 1.76 -4.91
CA ALA A 84 0.78 2.44 -4.18
C ALA A 84 0.38 2.82 -2.74
N SER A 85 -0.87 3.25 -2.52
CA SER A 85 -1.40 3.54 -1.17
C SER A 85 -1.54 2.27 -0.32
N LEU A 86 -1.92 1.14 -0.92
CA LEU A 86 -1.92 -0.16 -0.24
C LEU A 86 -0.50 -0.67 0.05
N MET A 87 0.47 -0.42 -0.84
CA MET A 87 1.88 -0.71 -0.59
C MET A 87 2.41 0.09 0.61
N LYS A 88 2.03 1.37 0.72
CA LYS A 88 2.34 2.21 1.88
C LYS A 88 1.78 1.64 3.18
N GLU A 89 0.56 1.13 3.16
CA GLU A 89 0.00 0.44 4.33
C GLU A 89 0.84 -0.78 4.72
N LYS A 90 1.26 -1.60 3.76
CA LYS A 90 2.11 -2.76 4.01
C LYS A 90 3.49 -2.41 4.54
N TYR A 91 4.04 -1.28 4.08
CA TYR A 91 5.26 -0.72 4.65
C TYR A 91 5.10 -0.38 6.14
N PHE A 92 4.06 0.37 6.53
CA PHE A 92 3.81 0.69 7.94
C PHE A 92 3.43 -0.54 8.80
N GLU A 93 2.79 -1.55 8.20
CA GLU A 93 2.48 -2.81 8.87
C GLU A 93 3.76 -3.57 9.30
N ARG A 94 4.86 -3.46 8.53
CA ARG A 94 6.14 -4.08 8.92
C ARG A 94 6.78 -3.38 10.12
N ASP A 95 6.66 -2.06 10.23
CA ASP A 95 7.12 -1.28 11.39
C ASP A 95 6.35 -1.63 12.67
N PHE A 96 5.11 -2.11 12.55
CA PHE A 96 4.37 -2.64 13.69
C PHE A 96 5.09 -3.83 14.36
N SER A 97 5.77 -4.66 13.57
CA SER A 97 6.58 -5.78 14.11
C SER A 97 7.79 -5.28 14.91
N LEU A 98 8.37 -4.14 14.52
CA LEU A 98 9.45 -3.47 15.24
C LEU A 98 8.98 -2.91 16.59
N LEU A 99 7.80 -2.29 16.63
CA LEU A 99 7.18 -1.77 17.86
C LEU A 99 6.96 -2.88 18.91
N LYS A 100 6.59 -4.09 18.46
CA LYS A 100 6.49 -5.27 19.32
C LYS A 100 7.84 -5.66 19.93
N ALA A 101 8.92 -5.65 19.13
CA ALA A 101 10.26 -6.00 19.59
C ALA A 101 10.79 -5.02 20.66
N PHE A 102 10.53 -3.72 20.48
CA PHE A 102 10.92 -2.68 21.44
C PHE A 102 10.24 -2.82 22.82
N GLN A 103 9.07 -3.46 22.92
CA GLN A 103 8.40 -3.69 24.21
C GLN A 103 9.23 -4.55 25.18
N ILE A 104 10.10 -5.41 24.65
CA ILE A 104 10.89 -6.36 25.44
C ILE A 104 12.18 -5.72 25.97
N GLN A 105 12.66 -4.64 25.33
CA GLN A 105 14.01 -4.10 25.56
C GLN A 105 14.07 -2.90 26.53
N PHE A 106 12.95 -2.26 26.86
CA PHE A 106 12.97 -1.07 27.73
C PHE A 106 12.93 -1.42 29.22
N SER A 107 13.83 -0.80 29.99
CA SER A 107 13.80 -0.80 31.46
C SER A 107 12.73 0.19 31.96
N PRO A 108 12.03 -0.10 33.08
CA PRO A 108 11.00 0.79 33.64
C PRO A 108 11.44 2.24 33.93
N LYS A 109 12.76 2.49 34.05
CA LYS A 109 13.32 3.82 34.28
C LYS A 109 13.42 4.67 33.01
N ASP A 110 13.56 4.05 31.85
CA ASP A 110 13.64 4.75 30.55
C ASP A 110 12.26 5.22 30.06
N LEU A 111 11.19 4.61 30.59
CA LEU A 111 9.79 4.96 30.32
C LEU A 111 9.32 6.29 30.95
N GLN A 112 10.11 6.93 31.82
CA GLN A 112 9.66 8.12 32.57
C GLN A 112 9.93 9.47 31.88
N VAL A 113 10.83 9.54 30.90
CA VAL A 113 11.27 10.83 30.29
C VAL A 113 10.68 11.04 28.90
N PHE A 114 10.47 9.96 28.14
CA PHE A 114 9.64 9.91 26.94
C PHE A 114 8.50 8.99 27.28
N SER A 115 7.24 9.37 27.05
CA SER A 115 6.10 8.47 27.29
C SER A 115 5.96 7.54 26.08
N PRO A 116 6.59 6.35 26.05
CA PRO A 116 6.66 5.51 24.86
C PRO A 116 5.26 4.97 24.53
N ALA A 117 4.37 4.93 25.53
CA ALA A 117 2.95 4.65 25.36
C ALA A 117 2.23 5.69 24.47
N ASN A 118 2.57 6.98 24.59
CA ASN A 118 1.96 8.04 23.78
C ASN A 118 2.47 8.02 22.34
N GLU A 119 3.76 7.81 22.13
CA GLU A 119 4.34 7.65 20.79
C GLU A 119 3.76 6.42 20.08
N ARG A 120 3.67 5.28 20.78
CA ARG A 120 3.00 4.07 20.28
C ARG A 120 1.55 4.35 19.89
N LYS A 121 0.79 4.99 20.78
CA LYS A 121 -0.60 5.32 20.50
C LYS A 121 -0.70 6.21 19.25
N THR A 122 0.15 7.23 19.14
CA THR A 122 0.18 8.13 17.97
C THR A 122 0.49 7.38 16.67
N PHE A 123 1.46 6.47 16.69
CA PHE A 123 1.76 5.61 15.55
C PHE A 123 0.58 4.70 15.18
N MET A 124 -0.05 4.07 16.18
CA MET A 124 -1.20 3.20 15.96
C MET A 124 -2.40 3.95 15.39
N ASP A 125 -2.67 5.14 15.92
CA ASP A 125 -3.74 6.02 15.44
C ASP A 125 -3.49 6.43 13.97
N MET A 126 -2.23 6.73 13.61
CA MET A 126 -1.81 7.01 12.23
C MET A 126 -1.94 5.79 11.30
N PHE A 127 -1.53 4.60 11.77
CA PHE A 127 -1.66 3.38 10.98
C PHE A 127 -3.13 3.03 10.71
N GLU A 128 -3.98 3.15 11.73
CA GLU A 128 -5.42 2.94 11.59
C GLU A 128 -6.08 4.01 10.70
N SER A 129 -5.58 5.25 10.66
CA SER A 129 -6.06 6.23 9.68
C SER A 129 -5.69 5.84 8.25
N ILE A 130 -4.47 5.36 8.00
CA ILE A 130 -4.06 4.88 6.67
C ILE A 130 -4.96 3.72 6.20
N LYS A 131 -5.23 2.75 7.09
CA LYS A 131 -6.13 1.63 6.78
C LYS A 131 -7.55 2.10 6.44
N ARG A 132 -8.07 3.08 7.18
CA ARG A 132 -9.39 3.65 6.93
C ARG A 132 -9.45 4.38 5.60
N ASP A 133 -8.45 5.19 5.28
CA ASP A 133 -8.39 5.92 4.02
C ASP A 133 -8.30 4.94 2.84
N ASN A 134 -7.49 3.90 2.97
CA ASN A 134 -7.40 2.84 1.96
C ASN A 134 -8.71 2.06 1.79
N ALA A 135 -9.44 1.79 2.89
CA ALA A 135 -10.76 1.17 2.80
C ALA A 135 -11.75 2.04 2.04
N VAL A 136 -11.75 3.35 2.29
CA VAL A 136 -12.58 4.33 1.56
C VAL A 136 -12.17 4.41 0.10
N LEU A 137 -10.88 4.37 -0.23
CA LEU A 137 -10.40 4.37 -1.61
C LEU A 137 -10.84 3.11 -2.37
N MET A 138 -10.73 1.93 -1.74
CA MET A 138 -11.19 0.67 -2.32
C MET A 138 -12.71 0.66 -2.56
N ASP A 139 -13.49 1.16 -1.60
CA ASP A 139 -14.95 1.25 -1.72
C ASP A 139 -15.40 2.23 -2.81
N ASN A 140 -14.72 3.38 -2.91
CA ASN A 140 -14.95 4.32 -3.99
C ASN A 140 -14.59 3.75 -5.36
N TYR A 141 -13.53 2.95 -5.43
CA TYR A 141 -13.10 2.30 -6.66
C TYR A 141 -14.10 1.21 -7.08
N SER A 142 -14.54 0.34 -6.15
CA SER A 142 -15.52 -0.72 -6.44
C SER A 142 -16.86 -0.16 -6.93
N SER A 143 -17.27 0.98 -6.37
CA SER A 143 -18.53 1.65 -6.66
C SER A 143 -18.52 2.45 -7.97
N ARG A 144 -17.39 2.57 -8.66
CA ARG A 144 -17.26 3.37 -9.87
C ARG A 144 -16.89 2.51 -11.07
N ASP A 145 -17.45 2.88 -12.21
CA ASP A 145 -17.07 2.31 -13.50
C ASP A 145 -15.64 2.71 -13.85
N ARG A 146 -14.85 1.72 -14.27
CA ARG A 146 -13.42 1.86 -14.52
C ARG A 146 -13.07 2.86 -15.61
N SER A 147 -13.80 2.82 -16.73
CA SER A 147 -13.49 3.62 -17.92
C SER A 147 -14.09 5.02 -17.85
N THR A 148 -15.27 5.16 -17.24
CA THR A 148 -16.01 6.43 -17.19
C THR A 148 -15.87 7.17 -15.87
N GLY A 149 -15.44 6.50 -14.79
CA GLY A 149 -15.30 7.07 -13.45
C GLY A 149 -16.64 7.41 -12.77
N LYS A 150 -17.77 7.11 -13.43
CA LYS A 150 -19.12 7.36 -12.91
C LYS A 150 -19.49 6.30 -11.88
N LEU A 151 -20.39 6.64 -10.96
CA LEU A 151 -20.92 5.64 -10.02
C LEU A 151 -21.66 4.54 -10.78
N LYS A 152 -21.42 3.29 -10.40
CA LYS A 152 -22.17 2.14 -10.88
C LYS A 152 -23.60 2.29 -10.38
N THR A 153 -24.53 2.49 -11.30
CA THR A 153 -25.97 2.61 -11.02
C THR A 153 -26.70 1.44 -11.66
N ILE A 154 -27.75 0.94 -10.99
CA ILE A 154 -28.65 -0.06 -11.58
C ILE A 154 -29.47 0.64 -12.66
N ASP A 155 -29.44 0.11 -13.87
CA ASP A 155 -30.31 0.59 -14.95
C ASP A 155 -31.72 0.02 -14.77
N TYR A 156 -32.59 0.77 -14.11
CA TYR A 156 -33.98 0.38 -13.87
C TYR A 156 -34.83 0.34 -15.15
N GLN A 157 -34.38 0.93 -16.26
CA GLN A 157 -35.13 0.90 -17.52
C GLN A 157 -35.05 -0.48 -18.19
N ALA A 158 -33.96 -1.21 -17.97
CA ALA A 158 -33.78 -2.58 -18.48
C ALA A 158 -34.73 -3.61 -17.84
N TYR A 159 -35.30 -3.29 -16.66
CA TYR A 159 -36.20 -4.17 -15.91
C TYR A 159 -37.69 -3.88 -16.12
N GLN A 160 -38.06 -2.91 -16.97
CA GLN A 160 -39.47 -2.58 -17.22
C GLN A 160 -40.17 -3.48 -18.26
N PHE A 161 -39.50 -4.53 -18.76
CA PHE A 161 -40.04 -5.44 -19.77
C PHE A 161 -40.13 -6.91 -19.32
N GLU A 162 -40.19 -7.17 -18.01
CA GLU A 162 -40.62 -8.47 -17.45
C GLU A 162 -42.08 -8.45 -16.97
#